data_AF-A0A7J5DI33-F1
#
_entry.id   AF-A0A7J5DI33-F1
#
_cell.length_a   1.000
_cell.length_b   1.000
_cell.length_c   1.000
_cell.angle_alpha   90.00
_cell.angle_beta   90.00
_cell.angle_gamma   90.00
#
_symmetry.space_group_name_H-M   'P 1'
#
loop_
_entity.id
_entity.type
_entity.pdbx_description
1 polymer ?
#
loop_
_entity_poly.entity_id
_entity_poly.type
_entity_poly.pdbx_seq_one_letter_code
_entity_poly.pdbx_strand_id
1 'polypeptide(L)'
;MNALLSLVKRLLLFAGVAALASLILPQLGVVVTRNTSYATAIHDNWDATAAVSGLLLFGALEVWWGCWLLFTVSGGMVDSNIPKGMTSLLVGVALVVVAAVVLTTTVFP
;
A
#
# COMPACT_ATOMS: atom_id res chain seq x y z
N MET A 1 24.37 -11.62 7.74
CA MET A 1 23.16 -12.11 8.46
C MET A 1 22.22 -10.99 8.95
N ASN A 2 22.69 -9.78 9.30
CA ASN A 2 21.81 -8.73 9.86
C ASN A 2 20.86 -8.04 8.86
N ALA A 3 21.23 -7.90 7.58
CA ALA A 3 20.42 -7.17 6.60
C ALA A 3 19.13 -7.91 6.22
N LEU A 4 19.17 -9.23 6.04
CA LEU A 4 18.01 -10.05 5.69
C LEU A 4 16.95 -10.03 6.79
N LEU A 5 17.39 -10.14 8.05
CA LEU A 5 16.52 -10.17 9.22
C LEU A 5 15.85 -8.80 9.47
N SER A 6 16.57 -7.72 9.19
CA SER A 6 16.02 -6.35 9.19
C SER A 6 14.96 -6.17 8.09
N LEU A 7 15.20 -6.71 6.89
CA LEU A 7 14.29 -6.61 5.75
C LEU A 7 13.01 -7.43 6.00
N VAL A 8 13.12 -8.63 6.58
CA VAL A 8 11.99 -9.47 6.97
C VAL A 8 11.16 -8.82 8.07
N LYS A 9 11.78 -8.26 9.12
CA LYS A 9 11.06 -7.51 10.16
C LYS A 9 10.28 -6.33 9.59
N ARG A 10 10.83 -5.65 8.60
CA ARG A 10 10.18 -4.53 7.92
C ARG A 10 8.99 -4.95 7.09
N LEU A 11 9.15 -5.98 6.27
CA LEU A 11 8.06 -6.56 5.51
C LEU A 11 6.93 -7.00 6.44
N LEU A 12 7.24 -7.62 7.57
CA LEU A 12 6.26 -7.99 8.59
C LEU A 12 5.57 -6.78 9.23
N LEU A 13 6.29 -5.70 9.52
CA LEU A 13 5.70 -4.48 10.06
C LEU A 13 4.78 -3.79 9.05
N PHE A 14 5.23 -3.63 7.80
CA PHE A 14 4.42 -3.02 6.75
C PHE A 14 3.23 -3.89 6.36
N ALA A 15 3.40 -5.21 6.27
CA ALA A 15 2.31 -6.15 6.05
C ALA A 15 1.32 -6.15 7.23
N GLY A 16 1.82 -6.06 8.46
CA GLY A 16 0.98 -5.95 9.67
C GLY A 16 0.17 -4.67 9.69
N VAL A 17 0.78 -3.52 9.38
CA VAL A 17 0.09 -2.22 9.27
C VAL A 17 -0.92 -2.24 8.12
N ALA A 18 -0.54 -2.79 6.96
CA ALA A 18 -1.43 -2.92 5.81
C ALA A 18 -2.62 -3.85 6.10
N ALA A 19 -2.41 -4.97 6.80
CA ALA A 19 -3.46 -5.88 7.21
C ALA A 19 -4.41 -5.23 8.22
N LEU A 20 -3.87 -4.54 9.23
CA LEU A 20 -4.68 -3.87 10.24
C LEU A 20 -5.50 -2.74 9.63
N ALA A 21 -4.92 -2.01 8.69
CA ALA A 21 -5.62 -0.96 7.98
C ALA A 21 -6.62 -1.51 6.94
N SER A 22 -6.34 -2.64 6.29
CA SER A 22 -7.31 -3.32 5.41
C SER A 22 -8.58 -3.77 6.12
N LEU A 23 -8.51 -3.97 7.44
CA LEU A 23 -9.67 -4.28 8.27
C LEU A 23 -10.52 -3.04 8.57
N ILE A 24 -9.88 -1.87 8.68
CA ILE A 24 -10.51 -0.62 9.12
C ILE A 24 -11.01 0.21 7.92
N LEU A 25 -10.25 0.27 6.83
CA LEU A 25 -10.56 1.13 5.68
C LEU A 25 -11.88 0.76 4.98
N PRO A 26 -12.24 -0.52 4.76
CA PRO A 26 -13.53 -0.89 4.19
C PRO A 26 -14.70 -0.49 5.11
N GLN A 27 -14.54 -0.67 6.43
CA GLN A 27 -15.54 -0.25 7.43
C GLN A 27 -15.77 1.27 7.36
N LEU A 28 -14.68 2.04 7.38
CA LEU A 28 -14.73 3.50 7.24
C LEU A 28 -15.32 3.93 5.89
N GLY A 29 -14.95 3.23 4.82
CA GLY A 29 -15.49 3.43 3.47
C GLY A 29 -17.02 3.35 3.48
N VAL A 30 -17.58 2.25 4.01
CA VAL A 30 -19.03 2.06 4.12
C VAL A 30 -19.69 3.14 4.98
N VAL A 31 -19.07 3.56 6.09
CA VAL A 31 -19.61 4.63 6.95
C VAL A 31 -19.63 5.97 6.23
N VAL A 32 -18.56 6.30 5.49
CA VAL A 32 -18.43 7.55 4.73
C VAL A 32 -19.38 7.55 3.52
N THR A 33 -19.53 6.42 2.83
CA THR A 33 -20.35 6.30 1.62
C THR A 33 -21.77 5.80 1.89
N ARG A 34 -22.22 5.78 3.15
CA ARG A 34 -23.44 5.11 3.64
C ARG A 34 -24.73 5.45 2.90
N ASN A 35 -24.80 6.64 2.29
CA ASN A 35 -25.97 7.12 1.55
C ASN A 35 -25.78 7.09 0.02
N THR A 36 -24.79 6.36 -0.48
CA THR A 36 -24.48 6.26 -1.90
C THR A 36 -24.44 4.81 -2.35
N SER A 37 -24.57 4.59 -3.66
CA SER A 37 -24.44 3.26 -4.27
C SER A 37 -23.08 2.60 -4.03
N TYR A 38 -22.07 3.36 -3.57
CA TYR A 38 -20.76 2.85 -3.24
C TYR A 38 -20.74 2.04 -1.93
N ALA A 39 -21.64 2.31 -0.97
CA ALA A 39 -21.71 1.51 0.27
C ALA A 39 -22.16 0.08 0.01
N THR A 40 -23.14 -0.12 -0.88
CA THR A 40 -23.61 -1.45 -1.31
C THR A 40 -22.51 -2.20 -2.06
N ALA A 41 -21.83 -1.55 -3.01
CA ALA A 41 -20.75 -2.18 -3.76
C ALA A 41 -19.54 -2.62 -2.89
N ILE A 42 -19.19 -1.83 -1.86
CA ILE A 42 -18.16 -2.20 -0.88
C ILE A 42 -18.63 -3.38 0.00
N HIS A 43 -19.91 -3.39 0.38
CA HIS A 43 -20.47 -4.44 1.23
C HIS A 43 -20.60 -5.78 0.48
N ASP A 44 -20.97 -5.76 -0.80
CA ASP A 44 -21.08 -6.95 -1.65
C ASP A 44 -19.70 -7.54 -2.00
N ASN A 45 -18.66 -6.70 -2.08
CA ASN A 45 -17.28 -7.11 -2.41
C ASN A 45 -16.30 -6.84 -1.26
N TRP A 46 -16.70 -7.19 -0.04
CA TRP A 46 -15.95 -6.89 1.18
C TRP A 46 -14.52 -7.41 1.16
N ASP A 47 -14.33 -8.68 0.78
CA ASP A 47 -13.01 -9.33 0.75
C ASP A 47 -12.08 -8.68 -0.28
N ALA A 48 -12.60 -8.31 -1.45
CA ALA A 48 -11.84 -7.61 -2.48
C ALA A 48 -11.46 -6.19 -2.02
N THR A 49 -12.37 -5.49 -1.35
CA THR A 49 -12.12 -4.14 -0.83
C THR A 49 -11.06 -4.13 0.27
N ALA A 50 -11.09 -5.13 1.16
CA ALA A 50 -10.05 -5.32 2.17
C ALA A 50 -8.68 -5.60 1.52
N ALA A 51 -8.61 -6.55 0.58
CA ALA A 51 -7.36 -6.87 -0.12
C ALA A 51 -6.78 -5.65 -0.85
N VAL A 52 -7.61 -4.89 -1.56
CA VAL A 52 -7.21 -3.68 -2.29
C VAL A 52 -6.73 -2.58 -1.36
N SER A 53 -7.41 -2.35 -0.24
CA SER A 53 -7.00 -1.33 0.73
C SER A 53 -5.67 -1.67 1.40
N GLY A 54 -5.43 -2.96 1.70
CA GLY A 54 -4.13 -3.44 2.17
C GLY A 54 -3.02 -3.25 1.13
N LEU A 55 -3.29 -3.61 -0.13
CA LEU A 55 -2.36 -3.41 -1.26
C LEU A 55 -2.04 -1.93 -1.51
N LEU A 56 -3.03 -1.05 -1.46
CA LEU A 56 -2.85 0.40 -1.61
C LEU A 56 -1.94 0.97 -0.52
N LEU A 57 -2.16 0.58 0.73
CA LEU A 57 -1.36 1.08 1.86
C LEU A 57 0.06 0.52 1.86
N PHE A 58 0.21 -0.76 1.54
CA PHE A 58 1.52 -1.37 1.38
C PHE A 58 2.30 -0.72 0.22
N GLY A 59 1.64 -0.49 -0.92
CA GLY A 59 2.20 0.23 -2.05
C GLY A 59 2.57 1.68 -1.69
N ALA A 60 1.71 2.40 -0.98
CA ALA A 60 1.98 3.77 -0.54
C ALA A 60 3.17 3.86 0.44
N LEU A 61 3.30 2.89 1.35
CA LEU A 61 4.44 2.78 2.27
C LEU A 61 5.76 2.51 1.53
N GLU A 62 5.75 1.64 0.52
CA GLU A 62 6.90 1.41 -0.35
C GLU A 62 7.25 2.64 -1.20
N VAL A 63 6.26 3.35 -1.76
CA VAL A 63 6.51 4.63 -2.45
C VAL A 63 7.11 5.67 -1.51
N TRP A 64 6.54 5.83 -0.31
CA TRP A 64 7.06 6.74 0.71
C TRP A 64 8.49 6.37 1.10
N TRP A 65 8.75 5.08 1.30
CA TRP A 65 10.07 4.58 1.65
C TRP A 65 11.09 4.78 0.52
N GLY A 66 10.70 4.52 -0.73
CA GLY A 66 11.50 4.81 -1.92
C GLY A 66 11.83 6.29 -2.04
N CYS A 67 10.84 7.17 -1.86
CA CYS A 67 11.05 8.62 -1.79
C CYS A 67 11.99 9.00 -0.64
N TRP A 68 11.80 8.44 0.55
CA TRP A 68 12.68 8.70 1.70
C TRP A 68 14.13 8.31 1.42
N LEU A 69 14.36 7.18 0.75
CA LEU A 69 15.69 6.71 0.36
C LEU A 69 16.33 7.56 -0.74
N LEU A 70 15.53 8.09 -1.67
CA LEU A 70 16.02 8.97 -2.74
C LEU A 70 16.29 10.39 -2.24
N PHE A 71 15.49 10.87 -1.28
CA PHE A 71 15.51 12.25 -0.77
C PHE A 71 16.03 12.37 0.66
N THR A 72 16.83 11.41 1.16
CA THR A 72 17.30 11.40 2.56
C THR A 72 17.76 12.79 3.02
N VAL A 73 17.23 13.21 4.18
CA VAL A 73 17.19 14.53 4.84
C VAL A 73 18.53 15.31 4.90
N SER A 74 19.65 14.72 4.50
CA SER A 74 21.00 15.31 4.54
C SER A 74 21.45 16.01 3.24
N GLY A 75 20.62 16.08 2.19
CA GLY A 75 20.96 16.80 0.95
C GLY A 75 22.04 16.13 0.07
N GLY A 76 22.44 14.89 0.40
CA GLY A 76 23.39 14.10 -0.37
C GLY A 76 22.75 12.83 -0.91
N MET A 77 22.64 12.71 -2.23
CA MET A 77 22.37 11.43 -2.88
C MET A 77 23.54 10.49 -2.58
N VAL A 78 23.30 9.47 -1.75
CA VAL A 78 24.24 8.37 -1.61
C VAL A 78 24.00 7.43 -2.78
N ASP A 79 24.95 7.30 -3.71
CA ASP A 79 24.79 6.50 -4.94
C ASP A 79 24.33 5.05 -4.67
N SER A 80 24.71 4.49 -3.52
CA SER A 80 24.30 3.15 -3.10
C SER A 80 22.81 3.01 -2.70
N ASN A 81 22.11 4.13 -2.47
CA ASN A 81 20.69 4.16 -2.12
C ASN A 81 19.77 4.40 -3.31
N ILE A 82 20.29 4.91 -4.44
CA ILE A 82 19.53 5.16 -5.67
C ILE A 82 18.85 3.88 -6.19
N PRO A 83 19.56 2.75 -6.42
CA PRO A 83 18.91 1.54 -6.94
C PRO A 83 17.87 0.98 -5.96
N LYS A 84 18.10 1.12 -4.65
CA LYS A 84 17.15 0.66 -3.61
C LYS A 84 15.90 1.52 -3.56
N GLY A 85 16.05 2.84 -3.61
CA GLY A 85 14.94 3.78 -3.64
C GLY A 85 14.10 3.63 -4.91
N MET A 86 14.76 3.47 -6.05
CA MET A 86 14.10 3.29 -7.35
C MET A 86 13.37 1.94 -7.45
N THR A 87 13.93 0.88 -6.89
CA THR A 87 13.26 -0.44 -6.81
C THR A 87 12.03 -0.38 -5.92
N SER A 88 12.14 0.24 -4.74
CA SER A 88 11.03 0.41 -3.79
C SER A 88 9.91 1.28 -4.37
N LEU A 89 10.26 2.34 -5.12
CA LEU A 89 9.30 3.15 -5.88
C LEU A 89 8.59 2.36 -6.98
N LEU A 90 9.33 1.60 -7.78
CA LEU A 90 8.72 0.78 -8.85
C LEU A 90 7.78 -0.28 -8.28
N VAL A 91 8.18 -0.95 -7.19
CA VAL A 91 7.35 -1.93 -6.50
C VAL A 91 6.11 -1.25 -5.92
N GLY A 92 6.27 -0.12 -5.24
CA GLY A 92 5.16 0.63 -4.66
C GLY A 92 4.15 1.10 -5.73
N VAL A 93 4.63 1.65 -6.85
CA VAL A 93 3.78 2.07 -7.98
C VAL A 93 3.07 0.87 -8.60
N ALA A 94 3.77 -0.25 -8.84
CA ALA A 94 3.15 -1.44 -9.38
C ALA A 94 2.03 -1.97 -8.49
N LEU A 95 2.23 -1.97 -7.17
CA LEU A 95 1.22 -2.38 -6.19
C LEU A 95 0.00 -1.45 -6.19
N VAL A 96 0.21 -0.14 -6.27
CA VAL A 96 -0.88 0.84 -6.36
C VAL A 96 -1.67 0.68 -7.65
N VAL A 97 -1.00 0.46 -8.79
CA VAL A 97 -1.66 0.22 -10.08
C VAL A 97 -2.47 -1.08 -10.05
N VAL A 98 -1.89 -2.18 -9.54
CA VAL A 98 -2.61 -3.44 -9.39
C VAL A 98 -3.83 -3.27 -8.49
N ALA A 99 -3.68 -2.58 -7.36
CA ALA A 99 -4.79 -2.31 -6.45
C ALA A 99 -5.89 -1.47 -7.11
N ALA A 100 -5.53 -0.45 -7.89
CA ALA A 100 -6.48 0.37 -8.64
C ALA A 100 -7.22 -0.45 -9.70
N VAL A 101 -6.51 -1.30 -10.45
CA VAL A 101 -7.12 -2.18 -11.47
C VAL A 101 -8.08 -3.17 -10.81
N VAL A 102 -7.70 -3.81 -9.70
CA VAL A 102 -8.60 -4.71 -8.96
C VAL A 102 -9.82 -3.93 -8.46
N LEU A 103 -9.64 -2.73 -7.90
CA LEU A 103 -10.74 -1.89 -7.45
C LEU A 103 -11.77 -1.62 -8.56
N THR A 104 -11.31 -1.23 -9.75
CA THR A 104 -12.19 -0.86 -10.88
C THR A 104 -12.72 -2.07 -11.66
N THR A 105 -12.16 -3.27 -11.46
CA THR A 105 -12.63 -4.47 -12.17
C THR A 105 -13.47 -5.39 -11.28
N THR A 106 -13.31 -5.32 -9.96
CA THR A 106 -14.03 -6.20 -9.03
C THR A 106 -14.99 -5.46 -8.11
N VAL A 107 -14.59 -4.30 -7.56
CA VAL A 107 -15.41 -3.59 -6.55
C VAL A 107 -16.35 -2.59 -7.20
N PHE A 108 -15.87 -1.84 -8.20
CA PHE A 108 -16.65 -0.87 -8.96
C PHE A 108 -16.52 -1.12 -10.48
N PRO A 109 -17.10 -2.23 -10.99
CA PRO A 109 -17.12 -2.51 -12.43
C PRO A 109 -17.93 -1.49 -13.25
#